data_AF-A0A8X6SN67-F1
#
_entry.id   AF-A0A8X6SN67-F1
#
_cell.length_a   1.000
_cell.length_b   1.000
_cell.length_c   1.000
_cell.angle_alpha   90.00
_cell.angle_beta   90.00
_cell.angle_gamma   90.00
#
_symmetry.space_group_name_H-M   'P 1'
#
loop_
_entity.id
_entity.type
_entity.pdbx_description
1 polymer ?
#
loop_
_entity_poly.entity_id
_entity_poly.type
_entity_poly.pdbx_seq_one_letter_code
_entity_poly.pdbx_strand_id
1 'polypeptide(L)'
;MCSRRHGGGRVRSSTPAEDRYIVLSAKRNRRTTAQQVANQFLAASGKQISRKTVARRLRGGGLYARRPVVCVPLTRQHRTARLQWCREHHN
;
A
#
# COMPACT_ATOMS: atom_id res chain seq x y z
N MET A 1 -11.69 -12.31 42.12
CA MET A 1 -11.02 -11.58 41.02
C MET A 1 -11.17 -12.40 39.74
N CYS A 2 -12.06 -12.03 38.83
CA CYS A 2 -12.28 -12.80 37.59
C CYS A 2 -11.34 -12.31 36.49
N SER A 3 -10.27 -13.06 36.24
CA SER A 3 -9.37 -12.84 35.11
C SER A 3 -10.07 -13.20 33.79
N ARG A 4 -10.28 -12.22 32.91
CA ARG A 4 -10.77 -12.43 31.54
C ARG A 4 -9.78 -13.33 30.79
N ARG A 5 -10.22 -14.54 30.42
CA ARG A 5 -9.46 -15.41 29.52
C ARG A 5 -9.37 -14.74 28.15
N HIS A 6 -8.17 -14.61 27.60
CA HIS A 6 -7.98 -14.15 26.23
C HIS A 6 -8.59 -15.18 25.28
N GLY A 7 -9.75 -14.88 24.71
CA GLY A 7 -10.42 -15.78 23.77
C GLY A 7 -9.51 -16.05 22.57
N GLY A 8 -9.20 -17.32 22.32
CA GLY A 8 -8.48 -17.77 21.13
C GLY A 8 -9.34 -17.58 19.90
N GLY A 9 -9.18 -16.45 19.22
CA GLY A 9 -9.87 -16.19 17.94
C GLY A 9 -9.38 -17.11 16.82
N ARG A 10 -10.11 -17.09 15.69
CA ARG A 10 -9.72 -17.84 14.48
C ARG A 10 -8.32 -17.43 14.01
N VAL A 11 -7.46 -18.43 13.81
CA VAL A 11 -6.10 -18.24 13.29
C VAL A 11 -6.15 -17.53 11.94
N ARG A 12 -5.23 -16.59 11.76
CA ARG A 12 -5.14 -15.79 10.53
C ARG A 12 -4.65 -16.65 9.37
N SER A 13 -5.30 -16.50 8.22
CA SER A 13 -4.93 -17.18 6.98
C SER A 13 -3.59 -16.71 6.39
N SER A 14 -3.06 -15.57 6.82
CA SER A 14 -1.75 -15.07 6.39
C SER A 14 -0.85 -14.75 7.57
N THR A 15 0.45 -14.98 7.37
CA THR A 15 1.50 -14.77 8.38
C THR A 15 1.93 -13.29 8.43
N PRO A 16 2.55 -12.82 9.52
CA PRO A 16 3.07 -11.45 9.59
C PRO A 16 4.12 -11.13 8.53
N ALA A 17 4.86 -12.11 8.01
CA ALA A 17 5.80 -11.93 6.90
C ALA A 17 5.06 -11.72 5.56
N GLU A 18 4.04 -12.54 5.30
CA GLU A 18 3.16 -12.41 4.14
C GLU A 18 2.42 -11.07 4.12
N ASP A 19 1.94 -10.63 5.29
CA ASP A 19 1.28 -9.33 5.45
C ASP A 19 2.21 -8.16 5.11
N ARG A 20 3.48 -8.24 5.53
CA ARG A 20 4.51 -7.24 5.17
C ARG A 20 4.77 -7.22 3.67
N TYR A 21 4.87 -8.39 3.03
CA TYR A 21 5.02 -8.48 1.58
C TYR A 21 3.85 -7.80 0.84
N ILE A 22 2.60 -8.06 1.26
CA ILE A 22 1.41 -7.44 0.67
C ILE A 22 1.48 -5.90 0.76
N VAL A 23 1.84 -5.36 1.92
CA VAL A 23 1.94 -3.91 2.14
C VAL A 23 3.09 -3.30 1.33
N LEU A 24 4.24 -3.95 1.27
CA LEU A 24 5.40 -3.46 0.52
C LEU A 24 5.15 -3.46 -0.99
N SER A 25 4.54 -4.51 -1.53
CA SER A 25 4.18 -4.59 -2.95
C SER A 25 3.23 -3.48 -3.35
N ALA A 26 2.22 -3.19 -2.53
CA ALA A 26 1.30 -2.08 -2.75
C ALA A 26 1.94 -0.69 -2.59
N LYS A 27 2.94 -0.53 -1.71
CA LYS A 27 3.71 0.72 -1.57
C LYS A 27 4.60 0.98 -2.78
N ARG A 28 5.27 -0.06 -3.30
CA ARG A 28 6.14 0.02 -4.47
C ARG A 28 5.37 0.44 -5.72
N ASN A 29 4.19 -0.15 -5.92
CA ASN A 29 3.33 0.13 -7.06
C ASN A 29 1.98 0.70 -6.59
N ARG A 30 1.91 2.00 -6.30
CA ARG A 30 0.69 2.64 -5.74
C ARG A 30 -0.59 2.49 -6.56
N ARG A 31 -0.48 2.08 -7.83
CA ARG A 31 -1.62 1.85 -8.75
C ARG A 31 -2.13 0.40 -8.74
N THR A 32 -1.45 -0.54 -8.08
CA THR A 32 -1.89 -1.94 -8.08
C THR A 32 -3.18 -2.11 -7.30
N THR A 33 -4.11 -2.86 -7.88
CA THR A 33 -5.38 -3.19 -7.24
C THR A 33 -5.22 -4.35 -6.26
N ALA A 34 -6.15 -4.49 -5.31
CA ALA A 34 -6.14 -5.62 -4.36
C ALA A 34 -6.19 -6.99 -5.06
N GLN A 35 -6.80 -7.08 -6.26
CA GLN A 35 -6.82 -8.32 -7.03
C GLN A 35 -5.46 -8.62 -7.65
N GLN A 36 -4.80 -7.62 -8.22
CA GLN A 36 -3.44 -7.76 -8.75
C GLN A 36 -2.46 -8.17 -7.66
N VAL A 37 -2.59 -7.59 -6.47
CA VAL A 37 -1.79 -7.98 -5.30
C VAL A 37 -2.08 -9.42 -4.88
N ALA A 38 -3.34 -9.88 -4.95
CA ALA A 38 -3.67 -11.28 -4.69
C ALA A 38 -3.01 -12.24 -5.70
N ASN A 39 -3.01 -11.88 -6.98
CA ASN A 39 -2.38 -12.68 -8.03
C ASN A 39 -0.84 -12.72 -7.88
N GLN A 40 -0.22 -11.58 -7.57
CA GLN A 40 1.22 -11.49 -7.28
C GLN A 40 1.58 -12.29 -6.02
N PHE A 41 0.70 -12.29 -5.02
CA PHE A 41 0.88 -13.10 -3.82
C PHE A 41 0.78 -14.59 -4.11
N LEU A 42 -0.19 -15.01 -4.92
CA LEU A 42 -0.33 -16.40 -5.34
C LEU A 42 0.92 -16.87 -6.10
N ALA A 43 1.44 -16.06 -7.02
CA ALA A 43 2.66 -16.38 -7.77
C ALA A 43 3.90 -16.50 -6.87
N ALA A 44 4.02 -15.65 -5.83
CA ALA A 44 5.18 -15.64 -4.95
C ALA A 44 5.13 -16.70 -3.84
N SER A 45 3.95 -16.97 -3.28
CA SER A 45 3.79 -17.82 -2.08
C SER A 45 3.12 -19.16 -2.39
N GLY A 46 2.56 -19.36 -3.58
CA GLY A 46 1.76 -20.55 -3.94
C GLY A 46 0.41 -20.66 -3.21
N LYS A 47 0.06 -19.67 -2.37
CA LYS A 47 -1.17 -19.65 -1.57
C LYS A 47 -2.20 -18.71 -2.16
N GLN A 48 -3.43 -19.20 -2.30
CA GLN A 48 -4.54 -18.36 -2.73
C GLN A 48 -5.12 -17.57 -1.56
N ILE A 49 -5.10 -16.25 -1.65
CA ILE A 49 -5.75 -15.35 -0.69
C ILE A 49 -6.85 -14.56 -1.37
N SER A 50 -7.97 -14.39 -0.65
CA SER A 50 -9.08 -13.62 -1.19
C SER A 50 -8.74 -12.12 -1.30
N ARG A 51 -9.35 -11.44 -2.28
CA ARG A 51 -9.30 -9.97 -2.42
C ARG A 51 -9.66 -9.25 -1.11
N LYS A 52 -10.65 -9.77 -0.37
CA LYS A 52 -11.10 -9.20 0.91
C LYS A 52 -10.03 -9.29 1.99
N THR A 53 -9.29 -10.40 2.04
CA THR A 53 -8.15 -10.58 2.95
C THR A 53 -7.05 -9.57 2.64
N VAL A 54 -6.65 -9.44 1.37
CA VAL A 54 -5.67 -8.44 0.92
C VAL A 54 -6.10 -7.04 1.33
N ALA A 55 -7.35 -6.65 1.04
CA ALA A 55 -7.86 -5.33 1.41
C ALA A 55 -7.82 -5.07 2.92
N ARG A 56 -8.07 -6.08 3.76
CA ARG A 56 -7.94 -5.96 5.22
C ARG A 56 -6.49 -5.75 5.65
N ARG A 57 -5.53 -6.44 5.02
CA ARG A 57 -4.09 -6.27 5.30
C ARG A 57 -3.58 -4.89 4.88
N LEU A 58 -4.01 -4.41 3.71
CA LEU A 58 -3.69 -3.06 3.25
C LEU A 58 -4.21 -2.00 4.22
N ARG A 59 -5.46 -2.10 4.68
CA ARG A 59 -6.02 -1.19 5.69
C ARG A 59 -5.26 -1.27 7.03
N GLY A 60 -4.92 -2.48 7.48
CA GLY A 60 -4.10 -2.67 8.68
C GLY A 60 -2.70 -2.02 8.57
N GLY A 61 -2.15 -1.93 7.36
CA GLY A 61 -0.93 -1.19 7.05
C GLY A 61 -1.12 0.30 6.74
N GLY A 62 -2.32 0.86 6.96
CA GLY A 62 -2.63 2.27 6.71
C GLY A 62 -2.78 2.65 5.23
N LEU A 63 -2.91 1.68 4.33
CA LEU A 63 -3.08 1.92 2.91
C LEU A 63 -4.56 1.94 2.53
N TYR A 64 -4.98 3.06 1.94
CA TYR A 64 -6.34 3.31 1.47
C TYR A 64 -6.32 3.69 -0.01
N ALA A 65 -7.43 3.37 -0.69
CA ALA A 65 -7.64 3.85 -2.05
C ALA A 65 -7.74 5.39 -2.03
N ARG A 66 -7.02 6.04 -2.93
CA ARG A 66 -7.06 7.49 -3.15
C ARG A 66 -7.22 7.76 -4.64
N ARG A 67 -7.91 8.85 -5.00
CA ARG A 67 -7.94 9.33 -6.38
C ARG A 67 -6.64 10.09 -6.65
N PRO A 68 -5.92 9.82 -7.74
CA PRO A 68 -4.75 10.61 -8.10
C PRO A 68 -5.19 12.06 -8.36
N VAL A 69 -4.34 13.01 -7.97
CA VAL A 69 -4.55 14.42 -8.33
C VAL A 69 -4.32 14.56 -9.83
N VAL A 70 -5.25 15.20 -10.52
CA VAL A 70 -5.10 15.54 -11.94
C VAL A 70 -4.18 16.75 -12.01
N CYS A 71 -3.00 16.57 -12.62
CA CYS A 71 -2.01 17.63 -12.79
C CYS A 71 -1.62 17.71 -14.26
N VAL A 72 -1.31 18.93 -14.72
CA VAL A 72 -0.68 19.13 -16.04
C VAL A 72 0.72 18.51 -16.01
N PRO A 73 1.07 17.62 -16.96
CA PRO A 73 2.41 17.05 -17.03
C PRO A 73 3.45 18.15 -17.24
N LEU A 74 4.36 18.30 -16.27
CA LEU A 74 5.50 19.21 -16.38
C LEU A 74 6.66 18.49 -17.05
N THR A 75 7.17 19.06 -18.14
CA THR A 75 8.44 18.61 -18.73
C THR A 75 9.59 18.89 -17.76
N ARG A 76 10.74 18.24 -18.00
CA ARG A 76 11.95 18.46 -17.18
C ARG A 76 12.38 19.94 -17.18
N GLN A 77 12.30 20.62 -18.32
CA GLN A 77 12.63 22.04 -18.48
C GLN A 77 11.73 22.94 -17.63
N HIS A 78 10.41 22.70 -17.62
CA HIS A 78 9.50 23.47 -16.78
C HIS A 78 9.83 23.32 -15.29
N ARG A 79 10.23 22.12 -14.85
CA ARG A 79 10.60 21.86 -13.45
C ARG A 79 11.87 22.59 -13.06
N THR A 80 12.89 22.61 -13.94
CA THR A 80 14.15 23.31 -13.66
C THR A 80 13.95 24.82 -13.63
N ALA A 81 13.21 25.39 -14.60
CA ALA A 81 12.92 26.82 -14.63
C ALA A 81 12.18 27.29 -13.38
N ARG A 82 11.12 26.57 -12.98
CA ARG A 82 10.39 26.87 -11.73
C ARG A 82 11.28 26.82 -10.50
N LEU A 83 12.16 25.81 -10.42
CA LEU A 83 13.06 25.66 -9.28
C LEU A 83 14.09 26.80 -9.20
N GLN A 84 14.66 27.22 -10.32
CA GLN A 84 15.59 28.36 -10.35
C GLN A 84 14.90 29.64 -9.92
N TRP A 85 13.73 29.92 -10.48
CA TRP A 85 12.94 31.08 -10.10
C TRP A 85 12.64 31.10 -8.60
N CYS A 86 12.22 29.97 -8.01
CA CYS A 86 11.96 29.88 -6.57
C CYS A 86 13.21 30.12 -5.71
N ARG A 87 14.41 29.78 -6.21
CA ARG A 87 15.67 29.99 -5.49
C ARG A 87 16.12 31.45 -5.56
N GLU A 88 15.95 32.08 -6.72
CA GLU A 88 16.28 33.49 -6.96
C GLU A 88 15.38 34.43 -6.16
N HIS A 89 14.13 34.03 -5.92
CA HIS A 89 13.10 34.84 -5.25
C HIS A 89 12.74 34.31 -3.84
N HIS A 90 13.65 33.56 -3.22
CA HIS A 90 13.51 33.18 -1.82
C HIS A 90 14.02 34.33 -0.95
N ASN A 91 13.11 35.02 -0.27
CA ASN A 91 13.43 36.11 0.67
C ASN A 91 14.27 35.61 1.86
#